data_AF-A0A1X7D6L5-F1
#
_entry.id   AF-A0A1X7D6L5-F1
#
_cell.length_a   1.000
_cell.length_b   1.000
_cell.length_c   1.000
_cell.angle_alpha   90.00
_cell.angle_beta   90.00
_cell.angle_gamma   90.00
#
_symmetry.space_group_name_H-M   'P 1'
#
loop_
_entity.id
_entity.type
_entity.pdbx_description
1 polymer ?
#
loop_
_entity_poly.entity_id
_entity_poly.type
_entity_poly.pdbx_seq_one_letter_code
_entity_poly.pdbx_strand_id
1 'polypeptide(L)'
;MAKKTKFWKYLINESELVGILLIVFVPVSFLLSNWDSFEFNKNFLTQTWNIFEPIVGSITLGVAIVLYVANLREAWEEDLPKLLTAEFRCNDDGSLIMRADNVPFAEESDIRAWGQQLGAQMSGANRGLKYFRIETSERISESGDYKEYKIVFFLREIPEEVRAHYDNGEFVNIRDKDGKLDLFIEERC
;
A
#
# COMPACT_ATOMS: atom_id res chain seq x y z
N MET A 1 4.03 2.35 15.58
CA MET A 1 4.83 3.60 15.76
C MET A 1 5.96 3.73 14.75
N ALA A 2 6.65 2.64 14.39
CA ALA A 2 7.73 2.62 13.40
C ALA A 2 7.33 3.06 11.97
N LYS A 3 6.13 2.70 11.49
CA LYS A 3 5.62 3.17 10.19
C LYS A 3 5.65 4.70 10.05
N LYS A 4 5.23 5.43 11.10
CA LYS A 4 5.19 6.89 11.08
C LYS A 4 6.60 7.48 10.98
N THR A 5 7.55 6.95 11.75
CA THR A 5 8.92 7.50 11.77
C THR A 5 9.65 7.31 10.44
N LYS A 6 9.42 6.19 9.75
CA LYS A 6 10.00 5.97 8.42
C LYS A 6 9.44 6.89 7.36
N PHE A 7 8.11 7.06 7.33
CA PHE A 7 7.49 8.02 6.41
C PHE A 7 7.99 9.45 6.64
N TRP A 8 8.08 9.92 7.88
CA TRP A 8 8.63 11.25 8.16
C TRP A 8 10.09 11.41 7.73
N LYS A 9 10.91 10.36 7.90
CA LYS A 9 12.30 10.38 7.42
C LYS A 9 12.38 10.45 5.90
N TYR A 10 11.55 9.69 5.18
CA TYR A 10 11.42 9.76 3.73
C TYR A 10 10.95 11.15 3.29
N LEU A 11 9.89 11.67 3.91
CA LEU A 11 9.33 12.98 3.60
C LEU A 11 10.38 14.09 3.73
N ILE A 12 11.15 14.12 4.83
CA ILE A 12 12.18 15.15 5.05
C ILE A 12 13.29 15.04 3.99
N ASN A 13 13.68 13.82 3.63
CA ASN A 13 14.72 13.59 2.63
C ASN A 13 14.27 14.00 1.22
N GLU A 14 13.06 13.66 0.82
CA GLU A 14 12.53 13.93 -0.52
C GLU A 14 12.09 15.40 -0.69
N SER A 15 11.65 16.05 0.40
CA SER A 15 11.14 17.42 0.38
C SER A 15 12.15 18.50 0.77
N GLU A 16 13.44 18.19 0.87
CA GLU A 16 14.48 19.13 1.29
C GLU A 16 14.43 20.44 0.49
N LEU A 17 14.30 20.35 -0.84
CA LEU A 17 14.18 21.50 -1.72
C LEU A 17 12.87 22.27 -1.51
N VAL A 18 11.73 21.59 -1.35
CA VAL A 18 10.42 22.23 -1.14
C VAL A 18 10.38 22.94 0.22
N GLY A 19 10.97 22.33 1.25
CA GLY A 19 11.13 22.93 2.58
C GLY A 19 11.97 24.20 2.53
N ILE A 20 13.13 24.17 1.85
CA ILE A 20 13.96 25.36 1.63
C ILE A 20 13.18 26.45 0.88
N LEU A 21 12.44 26.08 -0.16
CA LEU A 21 11.65 27.01 -0.96
C LEU A 21 10.56 27.68 -0.11
N LEU A 22 9.85 26.93 0.74
CA LEU A 22 8.86 27.50 1.65
C LEU A 22 9.49 28.38 2.73
N ILE A 23 10.61 27.96 3.31
CA ILE A 23 11.35 28.72 4.34
C ILE A 23 11.88 30.04 3.78
N VAL A 24 12.23 30.12 2.51
CA VAL A 24 12.67 31.37 1.88
C VAL A 24 11.48 32.19 1.39
N PHE A 25 10.52 31.56 0.72
CA PHE A 25 9.43 32.26 0.03
C PHE A 25 8.42 32.87 1.00
N VAL A 26 8.09 32.19 2.11
CA VAL A 26 7.11 32.67 3.09
C VAL A 26 7.60 33.93 3.83
N PRO A 27 8.83 33.97 4.40
CA PRO A 27 9.35 35.17 5.05
C PRO A 27 9.60 36.31 4.09
N VAL A 28 10.09 36.04 2.87
CA VAL A 28 10.26 37.07 1.84
C VAL A 28 8.91 37.67 1.44
N SER A 29 7.89 36.82 1.23
CA SER A 29 6.52 37.30 0.96
C SER A 29 5.96 38.11 2.12
N PHE A 30 6.23 37.69 3.36
CA PHE A 30 5.80 38.39 4.57
C PHE A 30 6.51 39.75 4.74
N LEU A 31 7.81 39.82 4.46
CA LEU A 31 8.63 41.04 4.52
C LEU A 31 8.30 42.04 3.41
N LEU A 32 7.94 41.55 2.22
CA LEU A 32 7.52 42.39 1.09
C LEU A 32 6.07 42.85 1.19
N SER A 33 5.26 42.24 2.06
CA SER A 33 3.90 42.67 2.32
C SER A 33 3.92 44.02 3.02
N ASN A 34 3.24 45.03 2.46
CA ASN A 34 3.12 46.35 3.09
C ASN A 34 2.06 46.30 4.19
N TRP A 35 2.47 46.03 5.43
CA TRP A 35 1.58 45.95 6.59
C TRP A 35 0.93 47.31 6.97
N ASP A 36 1.51 48.42 6.52
CA ASP A 36 1.06 49.78 6.86
C ASP A 36 -0.26 50.20 6.18
N SER A 37 -0.74 49.47 5.16
CA SER A 37 -2.00 49.80 4.47
C SER A 37 -3.27 49.23 5.11
N PHE A 38 -3.19 48.65 6.32
CA PHE A 38 -4.33 48.08 7.04
C PHE A 38 -5.18 49.16 7.76
N GLU A 39 -5.59 50.21 7.04
CA GLU A 39 -6.58 51.17 7.54
C GLU A 39 -8.00 50.62 7.34
N PHE A 40 -8.67 50.26 8.44
CA PHE A 40 -10.08 49.87 8.46
C PHE A 40 -10.97 51.07 8.09
N ASN A 41 -11.30 51.23 6.80
CA ASN A 41 -12.15 52.31 6.30
C ASN A 41 -13.45 51.76 5.62
N LYS A 42 -14.42 52.65 5.38
CA LYS A 42 -15.83 52.35 5.07
C LYS A 42 -16.14 51.89 3.65
N ASN A 43 -15.15 51.69 2.78
CA ASN A 43 -15.35 51.09 1.45
C ASN A 43 -15.25 49.56 1.55
N PHE A 44 -16.20 48.98 2.29
CA PHE A 44 -16.14 47.60 2.76
C PHE A 44 -15.95 46.61 1.61
N LEU A 45 -16.69 46.70 0.49
CA LEU A 45 -16.61 45.68 -0.58
C LEU A 45 -15.28 45.67 -1.36
N THR A 46 -14.71 46.83 -1.69
CA THR A 46 -13.43 46.93 -2.41
C THR A 46 -12.22 46.73 -1.49
N GLN A 47 -12.29 47.12 -0.21
CA GLN A 47 -11.26 46.79 0.78
C GLN A 47 -11.35 45.33 1.26
N THR A 48 -12.53 44.70 1.22
CA THR A 48 -12.69 43.28 1.54
C THR A 48 -11.87 42.43 0.58
N TRP A 49 -11.86 42.75 -0.72
CA TRP A 49 -11.06 41.98 -1.68
C TRP A 49 -9.55 42.01 -1.37
N ASN A 50 -9.01 43.17 -0.98
CA ASN A 50 -7.58 43.30 -0.61
C ASN A 50 -7.20 42.51 0.66
N ILE A 51 -8.15 42.28 1.58
CA ILE A 51 -7.93 41.43 2.76
C ILE A 51 -8.06 39.95 2.40
N PHE A 52 -8.96 39.61 1.47
CA PHE A 52 -9.21 38.23 1.06
C PHE A 52 -8.12 37.67 0.15
N GLU A 53 -7.45 38.49 -0.66
CA GLU A 53 -6.39 38.05 -1.58
C GLU A 53 -5.24 37.27 -0.88
N PRO A 54 -4.61 37.76 0.20
CA PRO A 54 -3.57 36.99 0.91
C PRO A 54 -4.13 35.75 1.64
N ILE A 55 -5.39 35.80 2.09
CA ILE A 55 -6.06 34.67 2.75
C ILE A 55 -6.27 33.53 1.76
N VAL A 56 -6.82 33.84 0.57
CA VAL A 56 -7.05 32.88 -0.50
C VAL A 56 -5.71 32.27 -0.94
N GLY A 57 -4.68 33.09 -1.17
CA GLY A 57 -3.34 32.59 -1.52
C GLY A 57 -2.76 31.64 -0.47
N SER A 58 -2.93 31.95 0.82
CA SER A 58 -2.46 31.12 1.92
C SER A 58 -3.23 29.79 2.01
N ILE A 59 -4.55 29.82 1.80
CA ILE A 59 -5.39 28.61 1.78
C ILE A 59 -4.98 27.72 0.59
N THR A 60 -4.82 28.30 -0.60
CA THR A 60 -4.38 27.56 -1.79
C THR A 60 -3.01 26.93 -1.58
N LEU A 61 -2.07 27.65 -0.99
CA LEU A 61 -0.76 27.10 -0.62
C LEU A 61 -0.89 25.93 0.37
N GLY A 62 -1.74 26.08 1.39
CA GLY A 62 -2.02 25.01 2.35
C GLY A 62 -2.58 23.76 1.69
N VAL A 63 -3.55 23.91 0.78
CA VAL A 63 -4.11 22.80 -0.01
C VAL A 63 -3.04 22.15 -0.88
N ALA A 64 -2.18 22.94 -1.54
CA ALA A 64 -1.09 22.41 -2.36
C ALA A 64 -0.09 21.58 -1.54
N ILE A 65 0.27 22.03 -0.33
CA ILE A 65 1.15 21.29 0.59
C ILE A 65 0.49 19.97 1.01
N VAL A 66 -0.80 20.00 1.34
CA VAL A 66 -1.53 18.78 1.73
C VAL A 66 -1.54 17.76 0.60
N LEU A 67 -1.84 18.20 -0.64
CA LEU A 67 -1.80 17.34 -1.82
C LEU A 67 -0.39 16.80 -2.09
N TYR A 68 0.64 17.63 -1.94
CA TYR A 68 2.03 17.21 -2.08
C TYR A 68 2.40 16.10 -1.09
N VAL A 69 2.06 16.27 0.19
CA VAL A 69 2.33 15.25 1.22
C VAL A 69 1.52 13.97 0.95
N ALA A 70 0.29 14.09 0.46
CA ALA A 70 -0.53 12.93 0.08
C ALA A 70 0.12 12.13 -1.06
N ASN A 71 0.55 12.81 -2.13
CA ASN A 71 1.22 12.16 -3.25
C ASN A 71 2.56 11.53 -2.86
N LEU A 72 3.37 12.21 -2.05
CA LEU A 72 4.63 11.63 -1.54
C LEU A 72 4.39 10.40 -0.68
N ARG A 73 3.27 10.36 0.05
CA ARG A 73 2.90 9.19 0.83
C ARG A 73 2.53 8.03 -0.08
N GLU A 74 1.77 8.27 -1.13
CA GLU A 74 1.42 7.24 -2.11
C GLU A 74 2.66 6.69 -2.80
N ALA A 75 3.54 7.57 -3.30
CA ALA A 75 4.82 7.19 -3.91
C ALA A 75 5.70 6.37 -2.95
N TRP A 76 5.79 6.79 -1.68
CA TRP A 76 6.50 6.01 -0.65
C TRP A 76 5.89 4.63 -0.45
N GLU A 77 4.56 4.51 -0.43
CA GLU A 77 3.87 3.22 -0.27
C GLU A 77 4.05 2.32 -1.52
N GLU A 78 4.19 2.89 -2.71
CA GLU A 78 4.46 2.18 -3.97
C GLU A 78 5.91 1.67 -4.11
N ASP A 79 6.87 2.41 -3.56
CA ASP A 79 8.30 2.06 -3.56
C ASP A 79 8.65 0.94 -2.57
N LEU A 80 7.76 0.63 -1.63
CA LEU A 80 7.99 -0.45 -0.67
C LEU A 80 8.12 -1.80 -1.39
N PRO A 81 9.03 -2.68 -0.92
CA PRO A 81 9.05 -4.08 -1.33
C PRO A 81 7.66 -4.71 -1.19
N LYS A 82 7.19 -5.35 -2.26
CA LYS A 82 5.86 -5.94 -2.33
C LYS A 82 5.96 -7.45 -2.09
N LEU A 83 5.21 -7.94 -1.11
CA LEU A 83 5.16 -9.36 -0.74
C LEU A 83 3.73 -9.88 -0.91
N LEU A 84 3.60 -11.06 -1.51
CA LEU A 84 2.34 -11.72 -1.78
C LEU A 84 2.17 -12.95 -0.89
N THR A 85 1.05 -13.00 -0.17
CA THR A 85 0.57 -14.17 0.52
C THR A 85 -0.66 -14.71 -0.21
N ALA A 86 -0.55 -15.87 -0.85
CA ALA A 86 -1.65 -16.50 -1.58
C ALA A 86 -2.18 -17.70 -0.77
N GLU A 87 -3.46 -17.68 -0.41
CA GLU A 87 -4.14 -18.79 0.26
C GLU A 87 -5.14 -19.46 -0.69
N PHE A 88 -5.19 -20.78 -0.68
CA PHE A 88 -6.17 -21.57 -1.39
C PHE A 88 -7.01 -22.31 -0.37
N ARG A 89 -8.30 -22.00 -0.32
CA ARG A 89 -9.24 -22.55 0.66
C ARG A 89 -10.31 -23.40 0.00
N CYS A 90 -10.76 -24.43 0.70
CA CYS A 90 -11.89 -25.24 0.28
C CYS A 90 -13.19 -24.43 0.40
N ASN A 91 -14.09 -24.58 -0.58
CA ASN A 91 -15.40 -23.93 -0.56
C ASN A 91 -16.26 -24.35 0.62
N ASP A 92 -16.26 -25.65 0.95
CA ASP A 92 -17.31 -26.24 1.79
C ASP A 92 -17.16 -25.87 3.27
N ASP A 93 -15.92 -25.81 3.77
CA ASP A 93 -15.59 -25.56 5.17
C ASP A 93 -14.62 -24.37 5.36
N GLY A 94 -14.12 -23.76 4.29
CA GLY A 94 -13.14 -22.68 4.35
C GLY A 94 -11.73 -23.11 4.76
N SER A 95 -11.48 -24.42 4.82
CA SER A 95 -10.20 -25.00 5.23
C SER A 95 -9.06 -24.64 4.28
N LEU A 96 -7.88 -24.40 4.84
CA LEU A 96 -6.67 -24.13 4.06
C LEU A 96 -6.17 -25.40 3.36
N ILE A 97 -5.97 -25.35 2.06
CA ILE A 97 -5.45 -26.46 1.25
C ILE A 97 -3.98 -26.19 0.90
N MET A 98 -3.71 -24.96 0.46
CA MET A 98 -2.38 -24.52 0.05
C MET A 98 -2.16 -23.07 0.46
N ARG A 99 -0.91 -22.70 0.74
CA ARG A 99 -0.50 -21.34 1.07
C ARG A 99 0.85 -21.00 0.46
N ALA A 100 1.02 -19.82 -0.11
CA ALA A 100 2.32 -19.27 -0.42
C ALA A 100 2.54 -18.06 0.48
N ASP A 101 3.58 -18.06 1.31
CA ASP A 101 3.86 -16.99 2.27
C ASP A 101 4.95 -16.04 1.76
N ASN A 102 4.65 -14.74 1.81
CA ASN A 102 5.61 -13.65 1.59
C ASN A 102 6.43 -13.77 0.31
N VAL A 103 5.81 -14.21 -0.79
CA VAL A 103 6.50 -14.34 -2.07
C VAL A 103 6.74 -12.94 -2.66
N PRO A 104 7.99 -12.56 -2.99
CA PRO A 104 8.26 -11.28 -3.64
C PRO A 104 7.58 -11.20 -5.01
N PHE A 105 6.96 -10.08 -5.32
CA PHE A 105 6.36 -9.85 -6.64
C PHE A 105 6.55 -8.39 -7.10
N ALA A 106 6.50 -8.19 -8.42
CA ALA A 106 6.86 -6.91 -9.04
C ALA A 106 5.70 -5.89 -9.07
N GLU A 107 4.49 -6.31 -9.45
CA GLU A 107 3.37 -5.41 -9.72
C GLU A 107 2.01 -5.91 -9.20
N GLU A 108 1.19 -4.97 -8.72
CA GLU A 108 -0.15 -5.21 -8.18
C GLU A 108 -1.16 -5.71 -9.22
N SER A 109 -1.02 -5.23 -10.46
CA SER A 109 -1.85 -5.55 -11.62
C SER A 109 -1.95 -7.07 -11.86
N ASP A 110 -0.89 -7.81 -11.52
CA ASP A 110 -0.75 -9.23 -11.83
C ASP A 110 -0.96 -10.16 -10.62
N ILE A 111 -1.38 -9.65 -9.45
CA ILE A 111 -1.54 -10.47 -8.22
C ILE A 111 -2.42 -11.71 -8.45
N ARG A 112 -3.48 -11.57 -9.24
CA ARG A 112 -4.37 -12.69 -9.57
C ARG A 112 -3.67 -13.73 -10.45
N ALA A 113 -2.97 -13.28 -11.48
CA ALA A 113 -2.26 -14.15 -12.41
C ALA A 113 -1.10 -14.87 -11.70
N TRP A 114 -0.33 -14.15 -10.89
CA TRP A 114 0.70 -14.70 -10.01
C TRP A 114 0.13 -15.73 -9.03
N GLY A 115 -0.96 -15.39 -8.36
CA GLY A 115 -1.66 -16.31 -7.47
C GLY A 115 -2.06 -17.60 -8.19
N GLN A 116 -2.63 -17.51 -9.39
CA GLN A 116 -2.98 -18.69 -10.18
C GLN A 116 -1.78 -19.53 -10.60
N GLN A 117 -0.67 -18.89 -10.99
CA GLN A 117 0.57 -19.58 -11.35
C GLN A 117 1.17 -20.30 -10.14
N LEU A 118 1.22 -19.65 -8.98
CA LEU A 118 1.66 -20.27 -7.73
C LEU A 118 0.78 -21.46 -7.37
N GLY A 119 -0.55 -21.32 -7.45
CA GLY A 119 -1.47 -22.42 -7.20
C GLY A 119 -1.27 -23.61 -8.15
N ALA A 120 -1.03 -23.35 -9.44
CA ALA A 120 -0.74 -24.40 -10.41
C ALA A 120 0.57 -25.14 -10.09
N GLN A 121 1.62 -24.39 -9.69
CA GLN A 121 2.90 -24.99 -9.29
C GLN A 121 2.77 -25.82 -8.00
N MET A 122 2.05 -25.30 -7.00
CA MET A 122 1.83 -25.98 -5.72
C MET A 122 0.99 -27.24 -5.83
N SER A 123 -0.06 -27.18 -6.64
CA SER A 123 -0.96 -28.34 -6.82
C SER A 123 -0.32 -29.43 -7.66
N GLY A 124 0.74 -29.14 -8.44
CA GLY A 124 1.28 -30.09 -9.41
C GLY A 124 0.29 -30.46 -10.53
N ALA A 125 -0.88 -29.80 -10.56
CA ALA A 125 -1.95 -30.12 -11.49
C ALA A 125 -1.64 -29.55 -12.86
N ASN A 126 -1.68 -30.41 -13.89
CA ASN A 126 -1.59 -29.99 -15.29
C ASN A 126 -2.81 -29.17 -15.77
N ARG A 127 -3.84 -29.03 -14.93
CA ARG A 127 -5.09 -28.29 -15.21
C ARG A 127 -5.21 -27.10 -14.28
N GLY A 128 -5.64 -25.96 -14.83
CA GLY A 128 -5.86 -24.75 -14.04
C GLY A 128 -6.86 -24.95 -12.90
N LEU A 129 -6.54 -24.41 -11.72
CA LEU A 129 -7.39 -24.48 -10.54
C LEU A 129 -8.74 -23.79 -10.78
N LYS A 130 -9.84 -24.49 -10.48
CA LYS A 130 -11.19 -23.93 -10.56
C LYS A 130 -11.57 -23.25 -9.25
N TYR A 131 -11.54 -21.93 -9.23
CA TYR A 131 -12.02 -21.12 -8.11
C TYR A 131 -13.39 -20.49 -8.43
N PHE A 132 -14.15 -20.12 -7.41
CA PHE A 132 -15.43 -19.41 -7.59
C PHE A 132 -15.43 -18.02 -6.95
N ARG A 133 -14.57 -17.78 -5.96
CA ARG A 133 -14.46 -16.52 -5.23
C ARG A 133 -12.98 -16.20 -4.99
N ILE A 134 -12.67 -14.92 -5.08
CA ILE A 134 -11.35 -14.37 -4.79
C ILE A 134 -11.55 -13.19 -3.83
N GLU A 135 -10.74 -13.16 -2.78
CA GLU A 135 -10.65 -12.02 -1.87
C GLU A 135 -9.23 -11.47 -1.91
N THR A 136 -9.12 -10.14 -1.94
CA THR A 136 -7.84 -9.44 -1.94
C THR A 136 -7.83 -8.43 -0.81
N SER A 137 -6.77 -8.41 -0.03
CA SER A 137 -6.51 -7.35 0.93
C SER A 137 -5.05 -6.93 0.85
N GLU A 138 -4.79 -5.68 1.20
CA GLU A 138 -3.45 -5.14 1.30
C GLU A 138 -3.23 -4.56 2.69
N ARG A 139 -1.99 -4.67 3.18
CA ARG A 139 -1.56 -4.04 4.42
C ARG A 139 -0.10 -3.64 4.32
N ILE A 140 0.23 -2.52 4.92
CA ILE A 140 1.64 -2.15 5.11
C ILE A 140 2.11 -2.73 6.44
N SER A 141 3.30 -3.32 6.45
CA SER A 141 3.90 -3.84 7.67
C SER A 141 3.91 -2.79 8.80
N GLU A 142 3.73 -3.23 10.04
CA GLU A 142 3.76 -2.32 11.21
C GLU A 142 5.10 -1.57 11.32
N SER A 143 6.17 -2.21 10.83
CA SER A 143 7.51 -1.64 10.75
C SER A 143 7.69 -0.66 9.60
N GLY A 144 6.80 -0.68 8.61
CA GLY A 144 6.89 0.12 7.38
C GLY A 144 8.01 -0.31 6.43
N ASP A 145 8.40 -1.59 6.45
CA ASP A 145 9.47 -2.13 5.59
C ASP A 145 8.97 -2.70 4.26
N TYR A 146 7.73 -3.14 4.20
CA TYR A 146 7.15 -3.79 3.02
C TYR A 146 5.63 -3.60 2.99
N LYS A 147 5.06 -3.73 1.79
CA LYS A 147 3.62 -3.79 1.54
C LYS A 147 3.24 -5.24 1.25
N GLU A 148 2.38 -5.79 2.09
CA GLU A 148 1.91 -7.17 2.01
C GLU A 148 0.53 -7.21 1.35
N TYR A 149 0.39 -8.08 0.37
CA TYR A 149 -0.85 -8.35 -0.33
C TYR A 149 -1.26 -9.76 0.01
N LYS A 150 -2.51 -9.91 0.41
CA LYS A 150 -3.10 -11.21 0.65
C LYS A 150 -4.17 -11.46 -0.39
N ILE A 151 -4.05 -12.59 -1.08
CA ILE A 151 -5.07 -13.09 -1.99
C ILE A 151 -5.57 -14.44 -1.49
N VAL A 152 -6.89 -14.61 -1.42
CA VAL A 152 -7.54 -15.86 -1.00
C VAL A 152 -8.38 -16.37 -2.15
N PHE A 153 -8.01 -17.53 -2.69
CA PHE A 153 -8.76 -18.26 -3.70
C PHE A 153 -9.61 -19.32 -3.03
N PHE A 154 -10.93 -19.27 -3.24
CA PHE A 154 -11.82 -20.35 -2.80
C PHE A 154 -12.03 -21.33 -3.95
N LEU A 155 -11.50 -22.54 -3.78
CA LEU A 155 -11.51 -23.62 -4.76
C LEU A 155 -12.85 -24.38 -4.73
N ARG A 156 -13.37 -24.71 -5.91
CA ARG A 156 -14.57 -25.54 -6.05
C ARG A 156 -14.31 -27.01 -5.76
N GLU A 157 -13.11 -27.46 -6.09
CA GLU A 157 -12.66 -28.86 -6.00
C GLU A 157 -11.25 -28.87 -5.45
N ILE A 158 -10.96 -29.82 -4.56
CA ILE A 158 -9.61 -30.05 -4.03
C ILE A 158 -8.82 -30.82 -5.10
N PRO A 159 -7.64 -30.32 -5.54
CA PRO A 159 -6.79 -31.04 -6.50
C PRO A 159 -6.42 -32.42 -5.95
N GLU A 160 -6.38 -33.42 -6.84
CA GLU A 160 -6.16 -34.82 -6.44
C GLU A 160 -4.78 -35.02 -5.80
N GLU A 161 -3.79 -34.28 -6.28
CA GLU A 161 -2.40 -34.33 -5.88
C GLU A 161 -2.19 -33.90 -4.41
N VAL A 162 -3.01 -32.97 -3.91
CA VAL A 162 -2.92 -32.45 -2.54
C VAL A 162 -4.02 -33.00 -1.63
N ARG A 163 -4.92 -33.84 -2.16
CA ARG A 163 -6.06 -34.38 -1.41
C ARG A 163 -5.63 -35.25 -0.22
N ALA A 164 -4.57 -36.05 -0.37
CA ALA A 164 -4.07 -36.87 0.73
C ALA A 164 -3.60 -36.03 1.93
N HIS A 165 -2.89 -34.93 1.67
CA HIS A 165 -2.48 -33.98 2.71
C HIS A 165 -3.68 -33.31 3.35
N TYR A 166 -4.64 -32.89 2.52
CA TYR A 166 -5.89 -32.35 3.03
C TYR A 166 -6.58 -33.36 3.95
N ASP A 167 -6.83 -34.60 3.55
CA ASP A 167 -7.56 -35.56 4.38
C ASP A 167 -6.84 -35.88 5.71
N ASN A 168 -5.50 -35.73 5.75
CA ASN A 168 -4.69 -35.87 6.96
C ASN A 168 -4.70 -34.63 7.90
N GLY A 169 -5.42 -33.57 7.54
CA GLY A 169 -5.40 -32.31 8.28
C GLY A 169 -4.15 -31.46 8.02
N GLU A 170 -3.44 -31.69 6.92
CA GLU A 170 -2.27 -30.92 6.51
C GLU A 170 -2.61 -29.93 5.39
N PHE A 171 -1.70 -29.00 5.11
CA PHE A 171 -1.74 -28.13 3.93
C PHE A 171 -0.33 -27.93 3.35
N VAL A 172 -0.27 -27.64 2.05
CA VAL A 172 0.99 -27.39 1.35
C VAL A 172 1.35 -25.92 1.49
N ASN A 173 2.57 -25.62 1.96
CA ASN A 173 3.06 -24.26 2.08
C ASN A 173 4.28 -24.02 1.17
N ILE A 174 4.32 -22.92 0.44
CA ILE A 174 5.53 -22.40 -0.20
C ILE A 174 6.00 -21.19 0.60
N ARG A 175 7.26 -21.21 1.01
CA ARG A 175 7.92 -20.04 1.61
C ARG A 175 9.24 -19.75 0.91
N ASP A 176 9.58 -18.47 0.82
CA ASP A 176 10.93 -18.07 0.46
C ASP A 176 11.88 -18.38 1.63
N LYS A 177 12.88 -19.22 1.36
CA LYS A 177 13.99 -19.52 2.24
C LYS A 177 15.29 -19.23 1.49
N ASP A 178 16.03 -18.23 1.94
CA ASP A 178 17.32 -17.82 1.37
C ASP A 178 17.27 -17.47 -0.14
N GLY A 179 16.14 -16.94 -0.62
CA GLY A 179 15.93 -16.57 -2.03
C GLY A 179 15.49 -17.74 -2.92
N LYS A 180 15.07 -18.86 -2.31
CA LYS A 180 14.52 -20.02 -3.00
C LYS A 180 13.16 -20.37 -2.42
N LEU A 181 12.20 -20.61 -3.30
CA LEU A 181 10.87 -21.08 -2.92
C LEU A 181 10.95 -22.59 -2.63
N ASP A 182 10.81 -22.93 -1.35
CA ASP A 182 10.77 -24.31 -0.87
C ASP A 182 9.33 -24.71 -0.50
N LEU A 183 8.99 -25.97 -0.75
CA LEU A 183 7.71 -26.59 -0.39
C LEU A 183 7.80 -27.24 0.99
N PHE A 184 6.85 -26.93 1.85
CA PHE A 184 6.69 -27.44 3.20
C PHE A 184 5.29 -28.04 3.35
N ILE A 185 5.15 -29.05 4.21
CA ILE A 185 3.86 -29.59 4.61
C ILE A 185 3.67 -29.20 6.07
N GLU A 186 2.54 -28.57 6.39
CA GLU A 186 2.22 -28.06 7.72
C GLU A 186 0.87 -28.59 8.19
N GLU A 187 0.73 -28.85 9.48
CA GLU A 187 -0.55 -29.23 10.09
C GLU A 187 -1.49 -28.02 10.15
N ARG A 188 -2.79 -28.26 9.91
CA ARG A 188 -3.85 -27.29 10.13
C ARG A 188 -4.15 -27.22 11.63
N CYS A 189 -3.71 -26.13 12.27
CA CYS A 189 -4.07 -25.82 13.66
C CYS A 189 -5.56 -25.57 13.84
#